data_AF-A0A126V3X3-F1
#
_entry.id   AF-A0A126V3X3-F1
#
_cell.length_a   1.000
_cell.length_b   1.000
_cell.length_c   1.000
_cell.angle_alpha   90.00
_cell.angle_beta   90.00
_cell.angle_gamma   90.00
#
_symmetry.space_group_name_H-M   'P 1'
#
loop_
_entity.id
_entity.type
_entity.pdbx_description
1 polymer ?
#
loop_
_entity_poly.entity_id
_entity_poly.type
_entity_poly.pdbx_seq_one_letter_code
_entity_poly.pdbx_strand_id
1 'polypeptide(L)'
;MKHDARLETLLINDDSLVELDYGQAGLLLLYGLIGATPPTGDLYDLTEYGFAQECRPGIKKVIQASINASKPLIRMPKGIRKTIPASKSFSATLAAIGQRHPAIVHLFGTGVGLQLMRTEADILVAVLLELKSRDIFALPIHDAILVEPRYEAEATEVMKVVFKGRVGLAPDVSVEGS
;
A
#
# COMPACT_ATOMS: atom_id res chain seq x y z
N MET A 1 -14.25 14.99 -2.51
CA MET A 1 -14.60 14.80 -1.08
C MET A 1 -13.34 14.42 -0.33
N LYS A 2 -13.07 15.09 0.80
CA LYS A 2 -11.94 14.75 1.70
C LYS A 2 -12.22 13.43 2.43
N HIS A 3 -11.16 12.72 2.82
CA HIS A 3 -11.18 11.40 3.47
C HIS A 3 -12.16 11.35 4.66
N ASP A 4 -12.04 12.29 5.59
CA ASP A 4 -12.85 12.35 6.82
C ASP A 4 -14.36 12.50 6.59
N ALA A 5 -14.77 13.22 5.54
CA ALA A 5 -16.18 13.51 5.31
C ALA A 5 -16.96 12.33 4.69
N ARG A 6 -16.31 11.17 4.45
CA ARG A 6 -16.91 10.00 3.80
C ARG A 6 -17.39 8.95 4.79
N LEU A 7 -16.57 8.63 5.80
CA LEU A 7 -16.93 7.64 6.83
C LEU A 7 -18.17 8.06 7.63
N GLU A 8 -18.42 9.36 7.80
CA GLU A 8 -19.62 9.88 8.47
C GLU A 8 -20.94 9.69 7.67
N THR A 9 -20.88 9.26 6.40
CA THR A 9 -22.07 9.19 5.52
C THR A 9 -22.37 7.81 4.95
N LEU A 10 -21.46 6.85 5.15
CA LEU A 10 -21.66 5.45 4.76
C LEU A 10 -21.95 4.65 6.02
N LEU A 11 -23.21 4.25 6.19
CA LEU A 11 -23.66 3.35 7.24
C LEU A 11 -23.97 2.01 6.60
N ILE A 12 -23.54 0.91 7.23
CA ILE A 12 -24.12 -0.41 7.00
C ILE A 12 -24.97 -0.71 8.24
N ASN A 13 -26.25 -1.01 8.05
CA ASN A 13 -27.18 -1.34 9.14
C ASN A 13 -27.30 -0.26 10.25
N ASP A 14 -27.18 1.03 9.90
CA ASP A 14 -27.18 2.16 10.83
C ASP A 14 -26.00 2.20 11.85
N ASP A 15 -25.01 1.32 11.69
CA ASP A 15 -23.82 1.26 12.53
C ASP A 15 -22.62 1.98 11.89
N SER A 16 -21.76 2.54 12.75
CA SER A 16 -20.45 3.08 12.36
C SER A 16 -19.59 2.01 11.68
N LEU A 17 -18.78 2.40 10.70
CA LEU A 17 -17.89 1.50 9.98
C LEU A 17 -16.44 1.73 10.37
N VAL A 18 -15.67 0.65 10.39
CA VAL A 18 -14.21 0.71 10.43
C VAL A 18 -13.63 0.41 9.06
N GLU A 19 -12.62 1.18 8.67
CA GLU A 19 -11.85 0.99 7.45
C GLU A 19 -10.62 0.13 7.74
N LEU A 20 -10.46 -0.94 6.98
CA LEU A 20 -9.30 -1.83 7.02
C LEU A 20 -8.51 -1.70 5.72
N ASP A 21 -7.25 -1.27 5.82
CA ASP A 21 -6.35 -1.08 4.67
C ASP A 21 -5.03 -1.85 4.83
N TYR A 22 -4.45 -2.26 3.71
CA TYR A 22 -3.16 -2.95 3.71
C TYR A 22 -1.99 -1.96 3.82
N GLY A 23 -1.22 -2.10 4.90
CA GLY A 23 0.04 -1.41 5.07
C GLY A 23 1.04 -1.78 3.97
N GLN A 24 1.48 -0.78 3.21
CA GLN A 24 2.60 -0.90 2.26
C GLN A 24 2.38 -1.93 1.13
N ALA A 25 1.11 -2.22 0.79
CA ALA A 25 0.70 -3.27 -0.15
C ALA A 25 1.49 -3.28 -1.46
N GLY A 26 1.60 -2.14 -2.14
CA GLY A 26 2.28 -2.06 -3.44
C GLY A 26 3.73 -2.55 -3.44
N LEU A 27 4.49 -2.31 -2.36
CA LEU A 27 5.85 -2.84 -2.24
C LEU A 27 5.84 -4.31 -1.86
N LEU A 28 4.99 -4.73 -0.92
CA LEU A 28 4.86 -6.13 -0.53
C LEU A 28 4.47 -7.02 -1.71
N LEU A 29 3.53 -6.57 -2.55
CA LEU A 29 3.13 -7.26 -3.77
C LEU A 29 4.29 -7.40 -4.75
N LEU A 30 5.10 -6.35 -4.88
CA LEU A 30 6.26 -6.37 -5.77
C LEU A 30 7.34 -7.35 -5.28
N TYR A 31 7.55 -7.44 -3.96
CA TYR A 31 8.43 -8.45 -3.36
C TYR A 31 7.88 -9.86 -3.53
N GLY A 32 6.57 -10.06 -3.27
CA GLY A 32 5.91 -11.35 -3.45
C GLY A 32 5.94 -11.84 -4.89
N LEU A 33 5.81 -10.94 -5.86
CA LEU A 33 5.89 -11.26 -7.30
C LEU A 33 7.21 -11.94 -7.68
N ILE A 34 8.31 -11.54 -7.06
CA ILE A 34 9.65 -12.12 -7.33
C ILE A 34 10.08 -13.14 -6.27
N GLY A 35 9.23 -13.45 -5.29
CA GLY A 35 9.56 -14.35 -4.18
C GLY A 35 10.72 -13.87 -3.30
N ALA A 36 10.94 -12.56 -3.22
CA ALA A 36 12.02 -11.98 -2.42
C ALA A 36 11.52 -11.52 -1.04
N THR A 37 12.42 -11.51 -0.07
CA THR A 37 12.12 -11.02 1.29
C THR A 37 12.28 -9.50 1.35
N PRO A 38 11.25 -8.75 1.80
CA PRO A 38 11.36 -7.31 2.01
C PRO A 38 12.32 -7.01 3.18
N PRO A 39 13.00 -5.84 3.16
CA PRO A 39 13.74 -5.36 4.32
C PRO A 39 12.84 -5.20 5.56
N THR A 40 13.43 -5.28 6.74
CA THR A 40 12.71 -5.08 8.00
C THR A 40 12.29 -3.62 8.19
N GLY A 41 11.17 -3.41 8.89
CA GLY A 41 10.66 -2.09 9.23
C GLY A 41 9.86 -1.43 8.09
N ASP A 42 9.79 -0.11 8.12
CA ASP A 42 9.07 0.67 7.13
C ASP A 42 9.83 0.66 5.78
N LEU A 43 9.16 0.24 4.72
CA LEU A 43 9.71 0.15 3.37
C LEU A 43 9.82 1.53 2.73
N TYR A 44 9.15 2.55 3.26
CA TYR A 44 9.27 3.93 2.78
C TYR A 44 10.27 4.75 3.59
N ASP A 45 10.86 4.19 4.64
CA ASP A 45 11.85 4.85 5.47
C ASP A 45 13.24 4.75 4.81
N LEU A 46 13.85 5.92 4.63
CA LEU A 46 15.21 6.10 4.10
C LEU A 46 16.11 6.89 5.06
N THR A 47 15.79 6.89 6.36
CA THR A 47 16.57 7.58 7.40
C THR A 47 18.02 7.12 7.46
N GLU A 48 18.26 5.81 7.31
CA GLU A 48 19.60 5.22 7.19
C GLU A 48 20.40 5.76 5.99
N TYR A 49 19.73 6.33 4.98
CA TYR A 49 20.33 6.90 3.77
C TYR A 49 20.36 8.44 3.82
N GLY A 50 20.21 9.01 5.03
CA GLY A 50 20.31 10.45 5.29
C GLY A 50 19.09 11.24 4.84
N PHE A 51 17.92 10.62 4.76
CA PHE A 51 16.64 11.33 4.62
C PHE A 51 16.00 11.56 5.99
N ALA A 52 15.26 12.65 6.14
CA ALA A 52 14.51 12.87 7.37
C ALA A 52 13.19 12.08 7.31
N GLN A 53 12.64 11.67 8.45
CA GLN A 53 11.42 10.83 8.49
C GLN A 53 10.21 11.53 7.84
N GLU A 54 10.18 12.86 7.88
CA GLU A 54 9.19 13.72 7.24
C GLU A 54 9.20 13.59 5.70
N CYS A 55 10.27 13.05 5.12
CA CYS A 55 10.37 12.78 3.69
C CYS A 55 9.54 11.56 3.26
N ARG A 56 9.12 10.70 4.20
CA ARG A 56 8.40 9.44 3.92
C ARG A 56 7.22 9.60 2.96
N PRO A 57 6.30 10.59 3.10
CA PRO A 57 5.20 10.76 2.15
C PRO A 57 5.67 11.09 0.73
N GLY A 58 6.79 11.82 0.62
CA GLY A 58 7.44 12.12 -0.65
C GLY A 58 8.06 10.87 -1.28
N ILE A 59 8.78 10.08 -0.48
CA ILE A 59 9.39 8.81 -0.90
C ILE A 59 8.31 7.84 -1.39
N LYS A 60 7.21 7.70 -0.64
CA LYS A 60 6.04 6.88 -1.03
C LYS A 60 5.52 7.26 -2.42
N LYS A 61 5.43 8.56 -2.72
CA LYS A 61 4.99 9.06 -4.04
C LYS A 61 6.00 8.80 -5.15
N VAL A 62 7.31 8.92 -4.87
CA VAL A 62 8.37 8.60 -5.85
C VAL A 62 8.32 7.11 -6.20
N ILE A 63 8.22 6.24 -5.20
CA ILE A 63 8.13 4.79 -5.41
C ILE A 63 6.88 4.43 -6.21
N GLN A 64 5.69 4.90 -5.79
CA GLN A 64 4.44 4.66 -6.53
C GLN A 64 4.52 5.15 -7.99
N ALA A 65 5.07 6.34 -8.22
CA ALA A 65 5.26 6.85 -9.57
C ALA A 65 6.25 5.98 -10.37
N SER A 66 7.26 5.39 -9.74
CA SER A 66 8.25 4.54 -10.38
C SER A 66 7.65 3.16 -10.75
N ILE A 67 6.82 2.60 -9.87
CA ILE A 67 6.09 1.34 -10.12
C ILE A 67 5.10 1.50 -11.29
N ASN A 68 4.38 2.62 -11.34
CA ASN A 68 3.36 2.88 -12.35
C ASN A 68 3.91 3.44 -13.67
N ALA A 69 5.21 3.76 -13.73
CA ALA A 69 5.81 4.25 -14.96
C ALA A 69 6.14 3.08 -15.92
N SER A 70 5.89 3.30 -17.20
CA SER A 70 6.32 2.39 -18.29
C SER A 70 7.71 2.69 -18.84
N LYS A 71 8.39 3.70 -18.26
CA LYS A 71 9.78 4.06 -18.52
C LYS A 71 10.42 4.55 -17.22
N PRO A 72 11.74 4.38 -17.02
CA PRO A 72 12.42 4.95 -15.87
C PRO A 72 12.15 6.45 -15.71
N LEU A 73 11.86 6.88 -14.48
CA LEU A 73 11.62 8.29 -14.20
C LEU A 73 12.92 9.09 -14.39
N ILE A 74 12.85 10.13 -15.21
CA ILE A 74 13.97 11.07 -15.46
C ILE A 74 13.88 12.35 -14.61
N ARG A 75 12.75 12.56 -13.92
CA ARG A 75 12.49 13.74 -13.10
C ARG A 75 11.58 13.41 -11.93
N MET A 76 11.66 14.22 -10.87
CA MET A 76 10.71 14.18 -9.76
C MET A 76 9.26 14.33 -10.27
N PRO A 77 8.34 13.46 -9.82
CA PRO A 77 6.91 13.66 -10.03
C PRO A 77 6.42 15.00 -9.50
N LYS A 78 5.39 15.56 -10.15
CA LYS A 78 4.80 16.85 -9.78
C LYS A 78 4.28 16.80 -8.32
N GLY A 79 4.53 17.86 -7.55
CA GLY A 79 4.00 18.01 -6.18
C GLY A 79 4.85 17.40 -5.06
N ILE A 80 5.96 16.70 -5.36
CA ILE A 80 6.82 16.05 -4.35
C ILE A 80 7.83 17.00 -3.70
N ARG A 81 8.18 18.12 -4.36
CA ARG A 81 9.12 19.12 -3.82
C ARG A 81 8.66 19.79 -2.51
N LYS A 82 7.40 19.64 -2.12
CA LYS A 82 6.89 20.12 -0.83
C LYS A 82 7.25 19.19 0.33
N THR A 83 7.52 17.92 0.04
CA THR A 83 7.78 16.86 1.03
C THR A 83 9.23 16.38 1.03
N ILE A 84 9.96 16.55 -0.08
CA ILE A 84 11.40 16.26 -0.16
C ILE A 84 12.14 17.60 -0.20
N PRO A 85 13.09 17.84 0.73
CA PRO A 85 13.88 19.06 0.76
C PRO A 85 14.57 19.32 -0.57
N ALA A 86 14.65 20.59 -0.99
CA ALA A 86 15.33 20.99 -2.23
C ALA A 86 16.83 20.61 -2.27
N SER A 87 17.44 20.39 -1.10
CA SER A 87 18.82 19.93 -0.95
C SER A 87 19.04 18.48 -1.40
N LYS A 88 17.99 17.66 -1.49
CA LYS A 88 18.08 16.28 -1.99
C LYS A 88 17.76 16.22 -3.47
N SER A 89 18.74 15.82 -4.26
CA SER A 89 18.55 15.65 -5.71
C SER A 89 17.68 14.43 -5.99
N PHE A 90 16.97 14.47 -7.13
CA PHE A 90 16.18 13.33 -7.60
C PHE A 90 17.03 12.06 -7.75
N SER A 91 18.24 12.22 -8.28
CA SER A 91 19.18 11.10 -8.43
C SER A 91 19.59 10.51 -7.08
N ALA A 92 19.77 11.34 -6.04
CA ALA A 92 20.08 10.86 -4.70
C ALA A 92 18.90 10.09 -4.09
N THR A 93 17.66 10.56 -4.30
CA THR A 93 16.47 9.84 -3.85
C THR A 93 16.33 8.48 -4.53
N LEU A 94 16.46 8.41 -5.86
CA LEU A 94 16.40 7.13 -6.57
C LEU A 94 17.53 6.18 -6.15
N ALA A 95 18.75 6.70 -5.94
CA ALA A 95 19.87 5.91 -5.47
C ALA A 95 19.61 5.31 -4.08
N ALA A 96 19.09 6.11 -3.14
CA ALA A 96 18.73 5.63 -1.80
C ALA A 96 17.61 4.59 -1.84
N ILE A 97 16.57 4.81 -2.66
CA ILE A 97 15.51 3.82 -2.89
C ILE A 97 16.11 2.52 -3.43
N GLY A 98 17.03 2.60 -4.40
CA GLY A 98 17.69 1.42 -4.96
C GLY A 98 18.57 0.67 -3.96
N GLN A 99 19.22 1.38 -3.04
CA GLN A 99 20.01 0.77 -1.96
C GLN A 99 19.11 0.10 -0.91
N ARG A 100 17.97 0.71 -0.59
CA ARG A 100 16.96 0.11 0.31
C ARG A 100 16.28 -1.10 -0.31
N HIS A 101 16.04 -1.07 -1.63
CA HIS A 101 15.27 -2.07 -2.36
C HIS A 101 16.01 -2.71 -3.54
N PRO A 102 17.18 -3.32 -3.31
CA PRO A 102 18.00 -3.86 -4.39
C PRO A 102 17.29 -4.98 -5.15
N ALA A 103 16.43 -5.75 -4.47
CA ALA A 103 15.70 -6.87 -5.06
C ALA A 103 14.66 -6.44 -6.10
N ILE A 104 14.02 -5.29 -5.95
CA ILE A 104 12.86 -4.87 -6.76
C ILE A 104 13.12 -3.63 -7.62
N VAL A 105 14.25 -2.92 -7.43
CA VAL A 105 14.54 -1.67 -8.16
C VAL A 105 14.55 -1.85 -9.67
N HIS A 106 14.92 -3.03 -10.17
CA HIS A 106 14.95 -3.36 -11.59
C HIS A 106 13.54 -3.43 -12.23
N LEU A 107 12.49 -3.56 -11.42
CA LEU A 107 11.11 -3.58 -11.89
C LEU A 107 10.52 -2.17 -12.02
N PHE A 108 11.18 -1.14 -11.49
CA PHE A 108 10.72 0.24 -11.63
C PHE A 108 10.83 0.72 -13.07
N GLY A 109 9.80 1.41 -13.55
CA GLY A 109 9.77 1.92 -14.92
C GLY A 109 9.49 0.84 -15.98
N THR A 110 9.10 -0.38 -15.58
CA THR A 110 8.78 -1.47 -16.51
C THR A 110 7.27 -1.56 -16.85
N GLY A 111 6.43 -0.78 -16.17
CA GLY A 111 4.98 -0.88 -16.27
C GLY A 111 4.34 -1.96 -15.39
N VAL A 112 5.11 -2.55 -14.46
CA VAL A 112 4.63 -3.58 -13.51
C VAL A 112 3.42 -3.15 -12.68
N GLY A 113 3.19 -1.84 -12.52
CA GLY A 113 2.02 -1.31 -11.79
C GLY A 113 0.67 -1.87 -12.25
N LEU A 114 0.45 -2.11 -13.55
CA LEU A 114 -0.81 -2.70 -14.03
C LEU A 114 -1.01 -4.14 -13.54
N GLN A 115 0.07 -4.91 -13.44
CA GLN A 115 0.03 -6.27 -12.90
C GLN A 115 -0.24 -6.26 -11.40
N LEU A 116 0.34 -5.31 -10.67
CA LEU A 116 0.06 -5.14 -9.24
C LEU A 116 -1.39 -4.77 -9.00
N MET A 117 -1.95 -3.81 -9.73
CA MET A 117 -3.37 -3.40 -9.61
C MET A 117 -4.33 -4.57 -9.86
N ARG A 118 -4.02 -5.44 -10.82
CA ARG A 118 -4.80 -6.67 -11.05
C ARG A 118 -4.72 -7.60 -9.84
N THR A 119 -3.52 -7.78 -9.29
CA THR A 119 -3.30 -8.65 -8.12
C THR A 119 -4.03 -8.10 -6.89
N GLU A 120 -4.00 -6.78 -6.67
CA GLU A 120 -4.76 -6.08 -5.63
C GLU A 120 -6.26 -6.35 -5.76
N ALA A 121 -6.81 -6.20 -6.97
CA ALA A 121 -8.22 -6.48 -7.24
C ALA A 121 -8.58 -7.96 -6.97
N ASP A 122 -7.73 -8.90 -7.39
CA ASP A 122 -7.94 -10.33 -7.15
C ASP A 122 -7.92 -10.68 -5.64
N ILE A 123 -7.04 -10.02 -4.86
CA ILE A 123 -6.97 -10.16 -3.40
C ILE A 123 -8.25 -9.60 -2.76
N LEU A 124 -8.65 -8.38 -3.13
CA LEU A 124 -9.85 -7.74 -2.62
C LEU A 124 -11.09 -8.60 -2.85
N VAL A 125 -11.28 -9.12 -4.07
CA VAL A 125 -12.40 -10.01 -4.40
C VAL A 125 -12.36 -11.28 -3.54
N ALA A 126 -11.17 -11.89 -3.36
CA ALA A 126 -11.04 -13.08 -2.52
C ALA A 126 -11.38 -12.80 -1.05
N VAL A 127 -10.97 -11.65 -0.51
CA VAL A 127 -11.34 -11.20 0.84
C VAL A 127 -12.86 -11.05 0.97
N LEU A 128 -13.51 -10.35 0.03
CA LEU A 128 -14.96 -10.15 0.06
C LEU A 128 -15.73 -11.48 -0.02
N LEU A 129 -15.27 -12.42 -0.84
CA LEU A 129 -15.90 -13.74 -0.95
C LEU A 129 -15.74 -14.57 0.33
N GLU A 130 -14.56 -14.51 0.95
CA GLU A 130 -14.29 -15.18 2.23
C GLU A 130 -15.16 -14.61 3.35
N LEU A 131 -15.24 -13.28 3.48
CA LEU A 131 -16.11 -12.62 4.45
C LEU A 131 -17.59 -12.96 4.23
N LYS A 132 -18.04 -12.93 2.98
CA LYS A 132 -19.39 -13.32 2.62
C LYS A 132 -19.70 -14.76 3.01
N SER A 133 -18.74 -15.68 2.87
CA SER A 133 -18.94 -17.08 3.26
C SER A 133 -19.15 -17.28 4.76
N ARG A 134 -18.75 -16.28 5.56
CA ARG A 134 -18.89 -16.22 7.02
C ARG A 134 -20.07 -15.36 7.46
N ASP A 135 -20.93 -14.96 6.52
CA ASP A 135 -22.08 -14.07 6.74
C ASP A 135 -21.67 -12.66 7.25
N ILE A 136 -20.46 -12.23 6.89
CA ILE A 136 -19.93 -10.89 7.22
C ILE A 136 -20.08 -9.99 6.00
N PHE A 137 -20.82 -8.90 6.15
CA PHE A 137 -20.94 -7.88 5.12
C PHE A 137 -19.75 -6.92 5.16
N ALA A 138 -19.10 -6.76 4.01
CA ALA A 138 -18.01 -5.82 3.81
C ALA A 138 -18.21 -5.02 2.52
N LEU A 139 -17.89 -3.72 2.54
CA LEU A 139 -17.93 -2.87 1.35
C LEU A 139 -16.51 -2.59 0.86
N PRO A 140 -16.20 -2.86 -0.42
CA PRO A 140 -14.91 -2.48 -0.98
C PRO A 140 -14.83 -0.97 -1.23
N ILE A 141 -13.72 -0.34 -0.83
CA ILE A 141 -13.35 1.02 -1.20
C ILE A 141 -11.88 1.03 -1.61
N HIS A 142 -11.62 1.27 -2.89
CA HIS A 142 -10.26 1.21 -3.45
C HIS A 142 -9.60 -0.16 -3.14
N ASP A 143 -8.52 -0.15 -2.36
CA ASP A 143 -7.75 -1.30 -1.86
C ASP A 143 -8.08 -1.67 -0.39
N ALA A 144 -9.01 -0.94 0.23
CA ALA A 144 -9.50 -1.14 1.59
C ALA A 144 -10.90 -1.79 1.60
N ILE A 145 -11.30 -2.27 2.77
CA ILE A 145 -12.65 -2.73 3.06
C ILE A 145 -13.24 -1.98 4.25
N LEU A 146 -14.54 -1.71 4.18
CA LEU A 146 -15.33 -1.25 5.31
C LEU A 146 -16.10 -2.40 5.93
N VAL A 147 -16.03 -2.54 7.25
CA VAL A 147 -16.77 -3.55 8.02
C VAL A 147 -17.36 -2.92 9.28
N GLU A 148 -18.35 -3.60 9.88
CA GLU A 148 -18.82 -3.21 11.22
C GLU A 148 -17.73 -3.51 12.28
N PRO A 149 -17.55 -2.65 13.31
CA PRO A 149 -16.50 -2.79 14.31
C PRO A 149 -16.43 -4.17 14.99
N ARG A 150 -17.58 -4.82 15.20
CA ARG A 150 -17.63 -6.17 15.79
C ARG A 150 -16.93 -7.24 14.96
N TYR A 151 -16.77 -7.02 13.65
CA TYR A 151 -16.12 -7.94 12.72
C TYR A 151 -14.68 -7.52 12.38
N GLU A 152 -14.16 -6.44 12.96
CA GLU A 152 -12.82 -5.90 12.68
C GLU A 152 -11.72 -6.97 12.80
N ALA A 153 -11.69 -7.68 13.93
CA ALA A 153 -10.66 -8.69 14.21
C ALA A 153 -10.73 -9.86 13.21
N GLU A 154 -11.94 -10.30 12.90
CA GLU A 154 -12.15 -11.41 11.95
C GLU A 154 -11.79 -10.99 10.53
N ALA A 155 -12.20 -9.79 10.11
CA ALA A 155 -11.90 -9.25 8.79
C ALA A 155 -10.41 -9.01 8.59
N THR A 156 -9.73 -8.49 9.61
CA THR A 156 -8.27 -8.33 9.64
C THR A 156 -7.58 -9.68 9.43
N GLU A 157 -8.05 -10.74 10.10
CA GLU A 157 -7.47 -12.06 9.94
C GLU A 157 -7.68 -12.62 8.53
N VAL A 158 -8.89 -12.52 7.95
CA VAL A 158 -9.07 -13.01 6.57
C VAL A 158 -8.26 -12.19 5.57
N MET A 159 -8.13 -10.87 5.76
CA MET A 159 -7.26 -10.03 4.94
C MET A 159 -5.81 -10.52 4.98
N LYS A 160 -5.27 -10.83 6.16
CA LYS A 160 -3.91 -11.35 6.33
C LYS A 160 -3.73 -12.73 5.71
N VAL A 161 -4.68 -13.64 5.93
CA VAL A 161 -4.64 -15.01 5.40
C VAL A 161 -4.70 -15.00 3.87
N VAL A 162 -5.63 -14.26 3.28
CA VAL A 162 -5.79 -14.17 1.82
C VAL A 162 -4.55 -13.54 1.18
N PHE A 163 -4.05 -12.43 1.75
CA PHE A 163 -2.84 -11.80 1.22
C PHE A 163 -1.63 -12.73 1.31
N LYS A 164 -1.42 -13.39 2.45
CA LYS A 164 -0.33 -14.35 2.62
C LYS A 164 -0.44 -15.53 1.67
N GLY A 165 -1.64 -16.05 1.44
CA GLY A 165 -1.86 -17.15 0.50
C GLY A 165 -1.56 -16.78 -0.96
N ARG A 166 -1.79 -15.52 -1.35
CA ARG A 166 -1.57 -15.03 -2.72
C ARG A 166 -0.15 -14.50 -2.95
N VAL A 167 0.43 -13.86 -1.95
CA VAL A 167 1.68 -13.07 -2.07
C VAL A 167 2.85 -13.75 -1.38
N GLY A 168 2.60 -14.68 -0.45
CA GLY A 168 3.63 -15.36 0.36
C GLY A 168 4.18 -14.51 1.50
N LEU A 169 3.69 -13.29 1.69
CA LEU A 169 4.13 -12.33 2.71
C LEU A 169 2.97 -11.97 3.63
N ALA A 170 3.26 -11.69 4.91
CA ALA A 170 2.26 -11.22 5.86
C ALA A 170 2.21 -9.69 5.84
N PRO A 171 1.07 -9.07 5.50
CA PRO A 171 0.93 -7.62 5.57
C PRO A 171 0.54 -7.18 6.98
N ASP A 172 0.86 -5.92 7.30
CA ASP A 172 0.17 -5.20 8.35
C ASP A 172 -1.15 -4.66 7.81
N VAL A 173 -2.18 -4.63 8.66
CA VAL A 173 -3.50 -4.07 8.33
C VAL A 173 -3.76 -2.94 9.31
N SER A 174 -4.01 -1.73 8.80
CA SER A 174 -4.38 -0.57 9.60
C SER A 174 -5.89 -0.48 9.74
N VAL A 175 -6.34 -0.01 10.91
CA VAL A 175 -7.75 0.20 11.25
C VAL A 175 -7.96 1.70 11.47
N GLU A 176 -8.91 2.29 10.75
CA GLU A 176 -9.34 3.69 10.94
C GLU A 176 -10.86 3.75 11.20
N GLY A 177 -11.31 4.61 12.14
CA GLY A 177 -12.74 4.82 12.41
C GLY A 177 -13.26 4.40 13.79
N SER A 178 -12.42 4.38 14.83
CA SER A 178 -12.82 4.14 16.22
C SER A 178 -13.26 5.40 16.97
#